data_AF-A0A848ZJS2-F1
#
_entry.id   AF-A0A848ZJS2-F1
#
_cell.length_a   1.000
_cell.length_b   1.000
_cell.length_c   1.000
_cell.angle_alpha   90.00
_cell.angle_beta   90.00
_cell.angle_gamma   90.00
#
_symmetry.space_group_name_H-M   'P 1'
#
loop_
_entity.id
_entity.type
_entity.pdbx_description
1 polymer ?
#
loop_
_entity_poly.entity_id
_entity_poly.type
_entity_poly.pdbx_seq_one_letter_code
_entity_poly.pdbx_strand_id
1 'polypeptide(L)'
;LGKEYTLDVGIQHFEIDNPQHNDFHYKSSIVDQGDLSTYYGYQTLNAKGYKVTQGKVYPTTLSSLGELGQLKPMDLIKEGYAYVRVANIPKDQTFVQYPLNVISKEYKLPKLKMRVGINPTFFLEQQGKLRYAVINGFLIDLNADKADIKNALIIK
;
A
#
# COMPACT_ATOMS: atom_id res chain seq x y z
N LEU A 1 10.69 -23.29 -9.35
CA LEU A 1 9.68 -22.95 -8.31
C LEU A 1 10.41 -22.27 -7.16
N GLY A 2 10.01 -21.04 -6.82
CA GLY A 2 10.57 -20.33 -5.66
C GLY A 2 10.03 -20.95 -4.38
N LYS A 3 10.90 -21.21 -3.42
CA LYS A 3 10.50 -21.75 -2.10
C LYS A 3 9.77 -20.66 -1.32
N GLU A 4 8.69 -21.02 -0.63
CA GLU A 4 8.11 -20.16 0.40
C GLU A 4 9.11 -20.02 1.54
N TYR A 5 9.20 -18.81 2.12
CA TYR A 5 10.05 -18.52 3.27
C TYR A 5 9.33 -17.58 4.22
N THR A 6 9.74 -17.63 5.49
CA THR A 6 9.26 -16.70 6.53
C THR A 6 10.22 -15.53 6.62
N LEU A 7 9.71 -14.34 6.87
CA LEU A 7 10.48 -13.11 6.91
C LEU A 7 9.86 -12.14 7.91
N ASP A 8 10.70 -11.50 8.74
CA ASP A 8 10.30 -10.28 9.44
C ASP A 8 10.65 -9.06 8.59
N VAL A 9 9.75 -8.07 8.57
CA VAL A 9 9.85 -6.90 7.70
C VAL A 9 9.75 -5.63 8.54
N GLY A 10 10.80 -4.81 8.49
CA GLY A 10 10.82 -3.47 9.06
C GLY A 10 10.32 -2.46 8.05
N ILE A 11 9.28 -1.70 8.41
CA ILE A 11 8.72 -0.63 7.57
C ILE A 11 8.94 0.70 8.26
N GLN A 12 9.49 1.67 7.52
CA GLN A 12 9.63 3.05 7.98
C GLN A 12 8.74 3.98 7.15
N HIS A 13 8.07 4.90 7.83
CA HIS A 13 7.28 5.96 7.22
C HIS A 13 8.16 7.22 7.13
N PHE A 14 8.53 7.63 5.92
CA PHE A 14 9.29 8.85 5.70
C PHE A 14 8.34 10.01 5.35
N GLU A 15 8.51 11.15 6.00
CA GLU A 15 7.80 12.38 5.66
C GLU A 15 8.49 13.08 4.48
N ILE A 16 7.71 13.39 3.45
CA ILE A 16 8.17 14.09 2.25
C ILE A 16 7.43 15.43 2.20
N ASP A 17 8.16 16.50 2.48
CA ASP A 17 7.66 17.86 2.39
C ASP A 17 7.35 18.25 0.94
N ASN A 18 6.35 19.09 0.77
CA ASN A 18 6.19 19.81 -0.48
C ASN A 18 7.24 20.94 -0.59
N PRO A 19 7.51 21.45 -1.82
CA PRO A 19 8.52 22.51 -2.01
C PRO A 19 8.22 23.81 -1.25
N GLN A 20 6.98 24.02 -0.82
CA GLN A 20 6.52 25.18 -0.08
C GLN A 20 6.63 25.00 1.45
N HIS A 21 7.03 23.81 1.93
CA HIS A 21 7.14 23.43 3.34
C HIS A 21 5.89 23.72 4.18
N ASN A 22 4.70 23.68 3.58
CA ASN A 22 3.43 23.91 4.27
C ASN A 22 2.55 22.66 4.38
N ASP A 23 2.95 21.56 3.73
CA ASP A 23 2.30 20.26 3.81
C ASP A 23 3.32 19.15 3.53
N PHE A 24 3.02 17.93 3.99
CA PHE A 24 3.86 16.75 3.79
C PHE A 24 3.00 15.51 3.55
N HIS A 25 3.63 14.46 3.02
CA HIS A 25 2.99 13.15 2.90
C HIS A 25 3.98 12.05 3.27
N TYR A 26 3.45 10.87 3.62
CA TYR A 26 4.30 9.72 3.88
C TYR A 26 4.64 8.99 2.59
N LYS A 27 5.91 8.63 2.46
CA LYS A 27 6.40 7.70 1.44
C LYS A 27 7.19 6.60 2.13
N SER A 28 6.50 5.52 2.47
CA SER A 28 7.09 4.45 3.26
C SER A 28 8.02 3.56 2.44
N SER A 29 8.97 2.93 3.13
CA SER A 29 9.88 1.93 2.56
C SER A 29 10.03 0.74 3.48
N ILE A 30 10.26 -0.44 2.89
CA ILE A 30 10.84 -1.56 3.64
C ILE A 30 12.31 -1.22 3.88
N VAL A 31 12.69 -1.07 5.14
CA VAL A 31 14.06 -0.68 5.54
C VAL A 31 14.87 -1.85 6.03
N ASP A 32 14.22 -2.93 6.48
CA ASP A 32 14.91 -4.12 6.98
C ASP A 32 14.13 -5.40 6.69
N GLN A 33 14.88 -6.50 6.56
CA GLN A 33 14.42 -7.83 6.21
C GLN A 33 15.33 -8.88 6.85
N GLY A 34 14.81 -9.63 7.80
CA GLY A 34 15.62 -10.62 8.50
C GLY A 34 14.98 -11.07 9.80
N ASP A 35 15.82 -11.37 10.79
CA ASP A 35 15.39 -11.58 12.17
C ASP A 35 15.28 -10.21 12.85
N LEU A 36 14.06 -9.82 13.19
CA LEU A 36 13.77 -8.56 13.88
C LEU A 36 13.30 -8.78 15.32
N SER A 37 13.56 -9.94 15.90
CA SER A 37 13.06 -10.35 17.23
C SER A 37 13.45 -9.44 18.39
N THR A 38 14.49 -8.62 18.24
CA THR A 38 14.96 -7.66 19.26
C THR A 38 14.56 -6.22 18.96
N TYR A 39 13.87 -5.96 17.85
CA TYR A 39 13.44 -4.61 17.44
C TYR A 39 11.96 -4.39 17.76
N TYR A 40 11.64 -3.17 18.17
CA TYR A 40 10.27 -2.74 18.44
C TYR A 40 9.89 -1.60 17.49
N GLY A 41 8.79 -1.77 16.77
CA GLY A 41 8.17 -0.70 15.98
C GLY A 41 7.08 0.03 16.78
N TYR A 42 6.71 1.23 16.35
CA TYR A 42 5.53 1.92 16.92
C TYR A 42 4.24 1.11 16.76
N GLN A 43 4.15 0.36 15.67
CA GLN A 43 3.09 -0.62 15.42
C GLN A 43 3.74 -1.96 15.06
N THR A 44 3.23 -3.04 15.65
CA THR A 44 3.70 -4.41 15.38
C THR A 44 2.52 -5.33 15.14
N LEU A 45 2.62 -6.17 14.11
CA LEU A 45 1.65 -7.24 13.82
C LEU A 45 2.38 -8.58 13.85
N ASN A 46 1.90 -9.52 14.68
CA ASN A 46 2.32 -10.90 14.58
C ASN A 46 1.64 -11.56 13.37
N ALA A 47 2.36 -11.60 12.25
CA ALA A 47 1.89 -12.16 10.99
C ALA A 47 2.21 -13.66 10.83
N LYS A 48 2.41 -14.41 11.93
CA LYS A 48 2.65 -15.85 11.85
C LYS A 48 1.48 -16.58 11.17
N GLY A 49 1.79 -17.36 10.14
CA GLY A 49 0.81 -18.10 9.35
C GLY A 49 0.08 -17.26 8.28
N TYR A 50 0.47 -16.00 8.10
CA TYR A 50 0.02 -15.18 6.97
C TYR A 50 0.95 -15.34 5.77
N LYS A 51 0.39 -15.19 4.58
CA LYS A 51 1.12 -15.14 3.31
C LYS A 51 0.98 -13.75 2.69
N VAL A 52 2.09 -13.23 2.18
CA VAL A 52 2.09 -11.99 1.40
C VAL A 52 1.47 -12.26 0.03
N THR A 53 0.48 -11.47 -0.34
CA THR A 53 -0.14 -11.50 -1.66
C THR A 53 -0.04 -10.13 -2.33
N GLN A 54 0.18 -10.12 -3.65
CA GLN A 54 0.30 -8.89 -4.41
C GLN A 54 -1.06 -8.23 -4.58
N GLY A 55 -1.13 -6.92 -4.34
CA GLY A 55 -2.33 -6.14 -4.61
C GLY A 55 -2.64 -6.00 -6.09
N LYS A 56 -3.92 -6.10 -6.44
CA LYS A 56 -4.43 -5.99 -7.80
C LYS A 56 -4.63 -4.53 -8.22
N VAL A 57 -4.71 -4.33 -9.53
CA VAL A 57 -5.19 -3.07 -10.14
C VAL A 57 -6.68 -3.21 -10.40
N TYR A 58 -7.46 -2.23 -9.95
CA TYR A 58 -8.88 -2.14 -10.27
C TYR A 58 -9.07 -2.02 -11.80
N PRO A 59 -9.93 -2.84 -12.43
CA PRO A 59 -9.97 -2.96 -13.89
C PRO A 59 -10.41 -1.69 -14.61
N THR A 60 -11.25 -0.85 -13.98
CA THR A 60 -11.74 0.39 -14.58
C THR A 60 -10.74 1.52 -14.38
N THR A 61 -10.46 2.24 -15.47
CA THR A 61 -9.67 3.47 -15.42
C THR A 61 -10.59 4.66 -15.17
N LEU A 62 -10.27 5.44 -14.14
CA LEU A 62 -10.97 6.67 -13.80
C LEU A 62 -10.50 7.83 -14.70
N SER A 63 -11.40 8.78 -14.95
CA SER A 63 -11.05 9.96 -15.75
C SER A 63 -10.20 10.93 -14.94
N SER A 64 -10.49 11.08 -13.64
CA SER A 64 -9.81 12.02 -12.74
C SER A 64 -9.76 11.51 -11.30
N LEU A 65 -8.95 12.16 -10.46
CA LEU A 65 -8.86 11.85 -9.02
C LEU A 65 -10.19 12.06 -8.27
N GLY A 66 -11.09 12.93 -8.77
CA GLY A 66 -12.38 13.21 -8.14
C GLY A 66 -13.33 12.01 -8.10
N GLU A 67 -13.11 11.00 -8.95
CA GLU A 67 -13.92 9.78 -9.01
C GLU A 67 -13.54 8.76 -7.91
N LEU A 68 -12.39 8.93 -7.24
CA LEU A 68 -11.91 7.97 -6.22
C LEU A 68 -12.89 7.75 -5.07
N GLY A 69 -13.52 8.83 -4.59
CA GLY A 69 -14.49 8.75 -3.49
C GLY A 69 -15.76 7.97 -3.86
N GLN A 70 -16.08 7.88 -5.16
CA GLN A 70 -17.26 7.18 -5.65
C GLN A 70 -17.07 5.65 -5.70
N LEU A 71 -15.81 5.19 -5.69
CA LEU A 71 -15.45 3.77 -5.81
C LEU A 71 -15.62 2.95 -4.53
N LYS A 72 -16.05 3.57 -3.42
CA LYS A 72 -16.05 2.95 -2.08
C LYS A 72 -14.71 2.24 -1.79
N PRO A 73 -13.60 2.99 -1.62
CA PRO A 73 -12.24 2.43 -1.59
C PRO A 73 -12.03 1.26 -0.63
N MET A 74 -12.75 1.23 0.50
CA MET A 74 -12.66 0.13 1.46
C MET A 74 -13.17 -1.20 0.89
N ASP A 75 -14.25 -1.18 0.11
CA ASP A 75 -14.80 -2.38 -0.53
C ASP A 75 -13.79 -2.96 -1.54
N LEU A 76 -13.15 -2.09 -2.32
CA LEU A 76 -12.13 -2.50 -3.28
C LEU A 76 -10.91 -3.15 -2.62
N ILE A 77 -10.49 -2.66 -1.46
CA ILE A 77 -9.36 -3.25 -0.72
C ILE A 77 -9.75 -4.59 -0.11
N LYS A 78 -10.98 -4.72 0.41
CA LYS A 78 -11.51 -6.02 0.87
C LYS A 78 -11.51 -7.06 -0.27
N GLU A 79 -11.68 -6.62 -1.51
CA GLU A 79 -11.56 -7.45 -2.72
C GLU A 79 -10.11 -7.66 -3.20
N GLY A 80 -9.11 -7.06 -2.56
CA GLY A 80 -7.69 -7.23 -2.88
C GLY A 80 -7.14 -6.25 -3.93
N TYR A 81 -7.86 -5.17 -4.24
CA TYR A 81 -7.34 -4.08 -5.06
C TYR A 81 -6.54 -3.10 -4.19
N ALA A 82 -5.30 -2.84 -4.58
CA ALA A 82 -4.44 -1.84 -3.93
C ALA A 82 -4.16 -0.64 -4.85
N TYR A 83 -4.51 -0.75 -6.13
CA TYR A 83 -4.17 0.22 -7.15
C TYR A 83 -5.38 0.58 -8.01
N VAL A 84 -5.46 1.81 -8.46
CA VAL A 84 -6.46 2.29 -9.41
C VAL A 84 -5.80 3.14 -10.49
N ARG A 85 -6.27 2.99 -11.74
CA ARG A 85 -5.77 3.77 -12.87
C ARG A 85 -6.53 5.08 -12.98
N VAL A 86 -5.80 6.17 -13.16
CA VAL A 86 -6.39 7.49 -13.40
C VAL A 86 -5.74 8.08 -14.65
N ALA A 87 -6.57 8.53 -15.60
CA ALA A 87 -6.11 9.07 -16.87
C ALA A 87 -5.49 10.47 -16.70
N ASN A 88 -6.19 11.37 -15.99
CA ASN A 88 -5.78 12.76 -15.82
C ASN A 88 -5.34 13.00 -14.38
N ILE A 89 -4.04 12.85 -14.12
CA ILE A 89 -3.42 13.09 -12.82
C ILE A 89 -2.72 14.45 -12.86
N PRO A 90 -3.04 15.40 -11.96
CA PRO A 90 -2.32 16.67 -11.85
C PRO A 90 -0.82 16.45 -11.65
N LYS A 91 0.02 17.30 -12.27
CA LYS A 91 1.48 17.11 -12.31
C LYS A 91 2.12 17.20 -10.93
N ASP A 92 1.63 18.12 -10.12
CA ASP A 92 2.03 18.45 -8.75
C ASP A 92 1.48 17.49 -7.70
N GLN A 93 0.37 16.79 -7.98
CA GLN A 93 -0.17 15.80 -7.04
C GLN A 93 0.71 14.53 -6.99
N THR A 94 1.14 14.15 -5.78
CA THR A 94 2.02 13.01 -5.49
C THR A 94 1.41 11.98 -4.54
N PHE A 95 0.32 12.33 -3.84
CA PHE A 95 -0.38 11.45 -2.90
C PHE A 95 -1.90 11.65 -2.94
N VAL A 96 -2.63 10.71 -2.36
CA VAL A 96 -4.08 10.80 -2.11
C VAL A 96 -4.42 10.34 -0.70
N GLN A 97 -5.50 10.85 -0.13
CA GLN A 97 -6.01 10.44 1.19
C GLN A 97 -7.04 9.29 1.07
N TYR A 98 -6.77 8.35 0.16
CA TYR A 98 -7.55 7.14 -0.01
C TYR A 98 -6.65 5.92 0.19
N PRO A 99 -7.19 4.78 0.64
CA PRO A 99 -6.39 3.60 0.89
C PRO A 99 -6.01 2.81 -0.39
N LEU A 100 -5.95 3.50 -1.54
CA LEU A 100 -5.59 2.94 -2.85
C LEU A 100 -4.48 3.79 -3.47
N ASN A 101 -3.39 3.17 -3.90
CA ASN A 101 -2.40 3.86 -4.71
C ASN A 101 -2.99 4.20 -6.08
N VAL A 102 -2.70 5.39 -6.57
CA VAL A 102 -3.07 5.79 -7.92
C VAL A 102 -1.90 5.53 -8.84
N ILE A 103 -2.17 4.92 -9.99
CA ILE A 103 -1.17 4.68 -11.04
C ILE A 103 -1.61 5.35 -12.34
N SER A 104 -0.65 5.86 -13.12
CA SER A 104 -0.94 6.39 -14.46
C SER A 104 -1.47 5.30 -15.39
N LYS A 105 -2.10 5.71 -16.49
CA LYS A 105 -2.66 4.80 -17.50
C LYS A 105 -1.64 3.79 -18.02
N GLU A 106 -0.43 4.26 -18.31
CA GLU A 106 0.64 3.46 -18.90
C GLU A 106 1.53 2.75 -17.86
N TYR A 107 1.35 3.04 -16.57
CA TYR A 107 2.14 2.42 -15.52
C TYR A 107 1.92 0.90 -15.47
N LYS A 108 3.01 0.16 -15.64
CA LYS A 108 3.03 -1.31 -15.53
C LYS A 108 3.39 -1.69 -14.11
N LEU A 109 2.43 -2.28 -13.40
CA LEU A 109 2.65 -2.76 -12.04
C LEU A 109 3.68 -3.91 -12.05
N PRO A 110 4.86 -3.75 -11.44
CA PRO A 110 5.83 -4.82 -11.38
C PRO A 110 5.33 -5.96 -10.49
N LYS A 111 5.86 -7.16 -10.68
CA LYS A 111 5.66 -8.25 -9.72
C LYS A 111 6.26 -7.85 -8.37
N LEU A 112 5.50 -8.05 -7.30
CA LEU A 112 5.95 -7.79 -5.94
C LEU A 112 7.16 -8.68 -5.64
N LYS A 113 8.24 -8.04 -5.18
CA LYS A 113 9.41 -8.71 -4.61
C LYS A 113 9.69 -8.06 -3.27
N MET A 114 9.47 -8.79 -2.19
CA MET A 114 9.79 -8.30 -0.85
C MET A 114 11.30 -8.10 -0.76
N ARG A 115 11.76 -6.85 -0.88
CA ARG A 115 13.18 -6.44 -0.72
C ARG A 115 13.27 -5.05 -0.08
N VAL A 116 14.41 -4.73 0.54
CA VAL A 116 14.66 -3.38 1.08
C VAL A 116 14.56 -2.32 -0.03
N GLY A 117 14.05 -1.15 0.32
CA GLY A 117 13.93 0.03 -0.55
C GLY A 117 12.64 0.13 -1.35
N ILE A 118 11.79 -0.92 -1.38
CA ILE A 118 10.50 -0.83 -2.09
C ILE A 118 9.43 -0.20 -1.20
N ASN A 119 8.44 0.44 -1.84
CA ASN A 119 7.23 0.84 -1.14
C ASN A 119 6.44 -0.40 -0.67
N PRO A 120 6.10 -0.50 0.62
CA PRO A 120 5.31 -1.61 1.13
C PRO A 120 3.84 -1.42 0.75
N THR A 121 3.44 -2.09 -0.33
CA THR A 121 2.04 -2.23 -0.74
C THR A 121 1.74 -3.69 -1.09
N PHE A 122 1.02 -4.39 -0.21
CA PHE A 122 0.68 -5.80 -0.34
C PHE A 122 -0.46 -6.20 0.61
N PHE A 123 -0.94 -7.43 0.50
CA PHE A 123 -1.96 -7.99 1.37
C PHE A 123 -1.40 -9.14 2.20
N LEU A 124 -2.01 -9.37 3.37
CA LEU A 124 -1.76 -10.53 4.21
C LEU A 124 -2.98 -11.44 4.18
N GLU A 125 -2.78 -12.61 3.62
CA GLU A 125 -3.78 -13.68 3.51
C GLU A 125 -3.53 -14.74 4.58
N GLN A 126 -4.58 -15.23 5.21
CA GLN A 126 -4.53 -16.39 6.08
C GLN A 126 -5.68 -17.32 5.73
N GLN A 127 -5.36 -18.60 5.51
CA GLN A 127 -6.36 -19.63 5.15
C GLN A 127 -7.24 -19.24 3.95
N GLY A 128 -6.64 -18.64 2.90
CA GLY A 128 -7.37 -18.24 1.69
C GLY A 128 -8.22 -16.98 1.83
N LYS A 129 -8.20 -16.30 2.98
CA LYS A 129 -8.93 -15.05 3.22
C LYS A 129 -7.96 -13.89 3.45
N LEU A 130 -8.16 -12.78 2.73
CA LEU A 130 -7.47 -11.53 3.02
C LEU A 130 -7.92 -11.00 4.39
N ARG A 131 -6.97 -10.69 5.26
CA ARG A 131 -7.23 -10.20 6.62
C ARG A 131 -6.69 -8.81 6.85
N TYR A 132 -5.52 -8.52 6.29
CA TYR A 132 -4.92 -7.19 6.35
C TYR A 132 -4.46 -6.75 4.97
N ALA A 133 -4.43 -5.44 4.78
CA ALA A 133 -3.66 -4.79 3.74
C ALA A 133 -2.54 -3.97 4.37
N VAL A 134 -1.42 -3.86 3.67
CA VAL A 134 -0.41 -2.84 3.92
C VAL A 134 -0.42 -1.96 2.68
N ILE A 135 -0.79 -0.70 2.82
CA ILE A 135 -0.84 0.28 1.71
C ILE A 135 0.06 1.44 2.06
N ASN A 136 1.08 1.71 1.24
CA ASN A 136 2.11 2.71 1.55
C ASN A 136 2.65 2.56 3.00
N GLY A 137 2.81 1.32 3.46
CA GLY A 137 3.31 1.00 4.81
C GLY A 137 2.31 1.13 5.95
N PHE A 138 1.09 1.57 5.71
CA PHE A 138 0.04 1.62 6.73
C PHE A 138 -0.70 0.28 6.79
N LEU A 139 -0.82 -0.27 7.99
CA LEU A 139 -1.54 -1.52 8.24
C LEU A 139 -3.04 -1.24 8.35
N ILE A 140 -3.83 -1.95 7.54
CA ILE A 140 -5.29 -1.83 7.46
C ILE A 140 -5.90 -3.18 7.82
N ASP A 141 -6.78 -3.21 8.82
CA ASP A 141 -7.63 -4.38 9.11
C ASP A 141 -8.81 -4.43 8.13
N LEU A 142 -8.91 -5.52 7.37
CA LEU A 142 -9.96 -5.69 6.37
C LEU A 142 -11.31 -6.09 6.98
N ASN A 143 -11.37 -6.36 8.28
CA ASN A 143 -12.65 -6.53 9.00
C ASN A 143 -13.20 -5.21 9.53
N ALA A 144 -12.41 -4.12 9.51
CA ALA A 144 -12.89 -2.80 9.88
C ALA A 144 -13.74 -2.17 8.77
N ASP A 145 -14.53 -1.16 9.14
CA ASP A 145 -15.35 -0.39 8.18
C ASP A 145 -14.57 0.72 7.49
N LYS A 146 -13.45 1.15 8.08
CA LYS A 146 -12.61 2.24 7.57
C LYS A 146 -11.14 1.85 7.64
N ALA A 147 -10.38 2.31 6.67
CA ALA A 147 -8.93 2.24 6.70
C ALA A 147 -8.36 3.41 7.50
N ASP A 148 -7.51 3.12 8.48
CA ASP A 148 -6.68 4.12 9.14
C ASP A 148 -5.36 4.27 8.35
N ILE A 149 -5.31 5.28 7.48
CA ILE A 149 -4.17 5.59 6.64
C ILE A 149 -4.04 7.12 6.52
N LYS A 150 -2.80 7.61 6.51
CA LYS A 150 -2.53 9.04 6.27
C LYS A 150 -2.58 9.39 4.78
N ASN A 151 -1.94 8.57 3.95
CA ASN A 151 -2.01 8.70 2.49
C ASN A 151 -1.57 7.42 1.76
N ALA A 152 -2.06 7.28 0.53
CA ALA A 152 -1.46 6.42 -0.49
C ALA A 152 -0.71 7.27 -1.53
N LEU A 153 0.06 6.61 -2.40
CA LEU A 153 0.92 7.27 -3.37
C LEU A 153 0.25 7.41 -4.73
N ILE A 154 0.66 8.44 -5.47
CA ILE A 154 0.45 8.57 -6.90
C ILE A 154 1.75 8.19 -7.62
N ILE A 155 1.68 7.22 -8.52
CA ILE A 155 2.82 6.65 -9.22
C ILE A 155 2.59 6.83 -10.73
N LYS A 156 3.48 7.60 -11.38
CA LYS A 156 3.31 8.01 -12.78
C LYS A 156 4.17 7.17 -13.71
#